data_AF-A0A6G3XJA7-F1
#
_entry.id   AF-A0A6G3XJA7-F1
#
_cell.length_a   1.000
_cell.length_b   1.000
_cell.length_c   1.000
_cell.angle_alpha   90.00
_cell.angle_beta   90.00
_cell.angle_gamma   90.00
#
_symmetry.space_group_name_H-M   'P 1'
#
loop_
_entity.id
_entity.type
_entity.pdbx_description
1 polymer ?
#
loop_
_entity_poly.entity_id
_entity_poly.type
_entity_poly.pdbx_seq_one_letter_code
_entity_poly.pdbx_strand_id
1 'polypeptide(L)' 'AATLQALGRTGLADLIDRTLATAHHLADLVTKNPALDLYDRPTISTVLLRPTGADDHTVATVRRTLLQ' A
#
# COMPACT_ATOMS: atom_id res chain seq x y z
N ALA A 1 12.94 -19.99 -14.83
CA ALA A 1 11.94 -19.20 -14.09
C ALA A 1 10.54 -19.75 -14.40
N ALA A 2 9.98 -20.58 -13.52
CA ALA A 2 8.70 -21.25 -13.76
C ALA A 2 7.51 -20.28 -13.79
N THR A 3 7.52 -19.24 -12.93
CA THR A 3 6.44 -18.25 -12.83
C THR A 3 6.28 -17.41 -14.09
N LEU A 4 7.39 -16.96 -14.70
CA LEU A 4 7.35 -16.21 -15.96
C LEU A 4 6.83 -17.06 -17.12
N GLN A 5 7.16 -18.35 -17.14
CA GLN A 5 6.63 -19.29 -18.14
C GLN A 5 5.14 -19.56 -17.94
N ALA A 6 4.68 -19.68 -16.69
CA ALA A 6 3.28 -19.92 -16.37
C ALA A 6 2.37 -18.70 -16.65
N LEU A 7 2.84 -17.49 -16.35
CA LEU A 7 2.05 -16.26 -16.52
C LEU A 7 2.17 -15.65 -17.93
N GLY A 8 3.31 -15.86 -18.59
CA GLY A 8 3.65 -15.13 -19.81
C GLY A 8 3.71 -13.61 -19.59
N ARG A 9 3.87 -12.85 -20.68
CA ARG A 9 3.94 -11.38 -20.64
C ARG A 9 2.61 -10.77 -20.22
N THR A 10 1.50 -11.23 -20.79
CA THR A 10 0.16 -10.69 -20.52
C THR A 10 -0.25 -10.94 -19.07
N GLY A 11 -0.08 -12.17 -18.56
CA GLY A 11 -0.44 -12.47 -17.18
C GLY A 11 0.39 -11.68 -16.15
N LEU A 12 1.64 -11.34 -16.48
CA LEU A 12 2.45 -10.45 -15.65
C LEU A 12 1.94 -9.01 -15.70
N ALA A 13 1.57 -8.49 -16.88
CA ALA A 13 0.99 -7.16 -17.01
C ALA A 13 -0.33 -7.05 -16.22
N ASP A 14 -1.23 -8.03 -16.38
CA ASP A 14 -2.50 -8.06 -15.66
C ASP A 14 -2.32 -8.12 -14.13
N LEU A 15 -1.27 -8.81 -13.65
CA LEU A 15 -0.94 -8.84 -12.23
C LEU A 15 -0.47 -7.47 -11.73
N ILE A 16 0.38 -6.79 -12.50
CA ILE A 16 0.85 -5.44 -12.18
C ILE A 16 -0.33 -4.48 -12.13
N ASP A 17 -1.18 -4.47 -13.16
CA ASP A 17 -2.33 -3.56 -13.25
C ASP A 17 -3.30 -3.75 -12.07
N ARG A 18 -3.59 -5.00 -11.71
CA ARG A 18 -4.43 -5.30 -10.52
C ARG A 18 -3.78 -4.83 -9.22
N THR A 19 -2.46 -4.98 -9.10
CA THR A 19 -1.73 -4.54 -7.90
C THR A 19 -1.76 -3.01 -7.78
N LEU A 20 -1.55 -2.30 -8.87
CA LEU A 20 -1.62 -0.83 -8.91
C LEU A 20 -3.04 -0.34 -8.61
N ALA A 21 -4.06 -0.94 -9.23
CA ALA A 21 -5.45 -0.61 -8.97
C ALA A 21 -5.84 -0.82 -7.50
N THR A 22 -5.35 -1.89 -6.88
CA THR A 22 -5.57 -2.16 -5.45
C THR A 22 -4.91 -1.12 -4.56
N ALA A 23 -3.68 -0.70 -4.88
CA ALA A 23 -2.99 0.34 -4.14
C ALA A 23 -3.71 1.69 -4.23
N HIS A 24 -4.17 2.08 -5.42
CA HIS A 24 -4.98 3.30 -5.58
C HIS A 24 -6.31 3.20 -4.84
N HIS A 25 -6.98 2.06 -4.90
CA HIS A 25 -8.22 1.85 -4.16
C HIS A 25 -8.01 1.97 -2.64
N LEU A 26 -6.95 1.38 -2.10
CA LEU A 26 -6.60 1.52 -0.69
C LEU A 26 -6.32 2.97 -0.32
N ALA A 27 -5.57 3.71 -1.15
CA ALA A 27 -5.32 5.14 -0.92
C ALA A 27 -6.63 5.94 -0.86
N ASP A 28 -7.58 5.67 -1.78
CA ASP A 28 -8.88 6.33 -1.79
C ASP A 28 -9.71 6.00 -0.53
N LEU A 29 -9.56 4.81 0.05
CA LEU A 29 -10.19 4.43 1.33
C LEU A 29 -9.53 5.14 2.51
N VAL A 30 -8.20 5.26 2.52
CA VAL A 30 -7.47 5.99 3.56
C VAL A 30 -7.91 7.46 3.59
N THR A 31 -7.97 8.13 2.43
CA THR A 31 -8.41 9.53 2.33
C THR A 31 -9.83 9.76 2.84
N LYS A 32 -10.71 8.75 2.81
CA LYS A 32 -12.08 8.84 3.33
C LYS A 32 -12.18 8.56 4.84
N ASN A 33 -11.12 8.04 5.46
CA ASN A 33 -11.12 7.68 6.87
C ASN A 33 -10.54 8.85 7.71
N PRO A 34 -11.35 9.50 8.56
CA PRO A 34 -10.87 10.65 9.35
C PRO A 34 -9.85 10.31 10.42
N ALA A 35 -9.62 9.02 10.71
CA ALA A 35 -8.60 8.57 11.66
C ALA A 35 -7.24 8.29 11.02
N LEU A 36 -7.12 8.42 9.68
CA LEU A 36 -5.91 8.13 8.94
C LEU A 36 -5.53 9.28 8.03
N ASP A 37 -4.24 9.60 8.01
CA ASP A 37 -3.65 10.54 7.05
C ASP A 37 -2.88 9.76 6.00
N LEU A 38 -3.19 10.00 4.73
CA LEU A 38 -2.40 9.53 3.59
C LEU A 38 -1.21 10.47 3.38
N TYR A 39 0.01 9.95 3.28
CA TYR A 39 1.19 10.77 3.03
C TYR A 39 1.17 11.41 1.64
N ASP A 40 0.93 10.59 0.61
CA ASP A 40 0.75 11.02 -0.78
C ASP A 40 0.05 9.91 -1.60
N ARG A 41 -0.44 10.22 -2.80
CA ARG A 41 -1.01 9.22 -3.73
C ARG A 41 0.09 8.28 -4.23
N PRO A 42 -0.10 6.95 -4.17
CA PRO A 42 0.98 6.02 -4.51
C PRO A 42 1.28 6.03 -6.01
N THR A 43 2.57 6.07 -6.35
CA THR A 43 3.08 6.03 -7.72
C THR A 43 3.21 4.60 -8.28
N ILE A 44 3.42 3.62 -7.38
CA ILE A 44 3.44 2.18 -7.69
C ILE A 44 2.42 1.50 -6.77
N SER A 45 2.83 0.54 -5.94
CA SER A 45 1.92 -0.27 -5.13
C SER A 45 1.98 0.02 -3.62
N THR A 46 2.97 0.79 -3.18
CA THR A 46 3.18 1.07 -1.75
C THR A 46 2.35 2.26 -1.31
N VAL A 47 1.45 2.04 -0.36
CA VAL A 47 0.63 3.10 0.26
C VAL A 47 1.21 3.46 1.63
N LEU A 48 1.64 4.71 1.78
CA LEU A 48 2.16 5.24 3.05
C LEU A 48 1.07 6.02 3.78
N LEU A 49 0.76 5.59 4.99
CA LEU A 49 -0.26 6.20 5.84
C LEU A 49 0.19 6.26 7.30
N ARG A 50 -0.44 7.15 8.08
CA ARG A 50 -0.28 7.24 9.54
C ARG A 50 -1.63 7.46 10.22
N PRO A 51 -1.79 7.10 11.51
CA PRO A 51 -2.92 7.58 12.29
C PRO A 51 -2.89 9.10 12.40
N THR A 52 -4.04 9.74 12.25
CA THR A 52 -4.18 11.20 12.35
C THR A 52 -3.83 11.67 13.76
N GLY A 53 -3.01 12.72 13.85
CA GLY A 53 -2.60 13.33 15.12
C GLY A 53 -1.63 12.51 15.98
N ALA A 54 -1.26 11.29 15.57
CA ALA A 54 -0.18 10.55 16.23
C ALA A 54 1.16 11.23 15.96
N ASP A 55 2.02 11.34 16.97
CA ASP A 55 3.40 11.79 16.78
C ASP A 55 4.30 10.67 16.22
N ASP A 56 5.52 11.02 15.82
CA ASP A 56 6.44 10.06 15.22
C ASP A 56 6.90 8.98 16.23
N HIS A 57 6.89 9.30 17.52
CA HIS A 57 7.19 8.34 18.58
C HIS A 57 6.12 7.23 18.64
N THR A 58 4.85 7.62 18.59
CA THR A 58 3.69 6.73 18.58
C THR A 58 3.71 5.85 17.34
N VAL A 59 3.92 6.44 16.16
CA VAL A 59 4.04 5.68 14.90
C VAL A 59 5.19 4.67 14.96
N ALA A 60 6.35 5.09 15.48
CA ALA A 60 7.51 4.21 15.60
C ALA A 60 7.27 3.06 16.60
N THR A 61 6.49 3.28 17.66
CA THR A 61 6.08 2.23 18.60
C THR A 61 5.15 1.22 17.93
N VAL A 62 4.08 1.69 17.27
CA VAL A 62 3.15 0.82 16.52
C VAL A 62 3.90 -0.03 15.49
N ARG A 63 4.80 0.60 14.71
CA ARG A 63 5.60 -0.12 13.71
C ARG A 63 6.44 -1.24 14.34
N ARG A 64 7.05 -1.00 15.51
CA ARG A 64 7.83 -2.02 16.21
C ARG A 64 6.95 -3.16 16.70
N THR A 65 5.80 -2.86 17.30
CA THR A 65 4.86 -3.87 17.79
C THR A 65 4.35 -4.78 16.68
N LEU A 66 4.14 -4.25 15.46
CA LEU A 66 3.66 -5.04 14.32
C LEU A 66 4.75 -5.87 13.63
N LEU A 67 6.03 -5.58 13.87
CA LEU A 67 7.17 -6.27 13.24
C LEU A 67 7.90 -7.22 14.21
N GLN A 68 7.39 -7.38 15.42
CA GLN A 68 7.80 -8.40 16.38
C GLN A 68 6.96 -9.66 16.21
#